data_AF-A0A8J6HXW6-F1
#
_entry.id   AF-A0A8J6HXW6-F1
#
_cell.length_a   1.000
_cell.length_b   1.000
_cell.length_c   1.000
_cell.angle_alpha   90.00
_cell.angle_beta   90.00
_cell.angle_gamma   90.00
#
_symmetry.space_group_name_H-M   'P 1'
#
loop_
_entity.id
_entity.type
_entity.pdbx_description
1 polymer ?
#
loop_
_entity_poly.entity_id
_entity_poly.type
_entity_poly.pdbx_seq_one_letter_code
_entity_poly.pdbx_strand_id
1 'polypeptide(L)'
;MNTLPHVTTADSRTFVTTTTKSIQRLRSIFIRTKEFCSRDHISGIKYMICQKSSSEELHQLKKLYFKKFKTFGSPAACMWFLKHEPQTLQENYDEFLSGFVDVRGNNPKRLWRLIKKHCYLDLDKRTVEFCKLKLGEEGYGHKVKLVRALSMLSNPASHMEFMERYVPTSDKVDLTDDDVKDFYTIQSKLVGLLNLVQSPATVLPLTLQFCKGDYLRPALNPLYSCMCRLAENDTKPFVDKLNESKAISVKKHAISLSCVIYDTDTALSCFKSTTIPSVMAALKYFTKNPSDGLWSLLETKICDVEKKDLQVFKWAVNTILPLEYRSRYVESVWQVLDKYESNEIKQLLVTKIDKEAIRSFQPEFAYNILQGSIFKYEEANNFVANVLIHLKDNGKFSLLSKILREFKETRWNNKELQRDSRRKLNKFVLSLFEMYMSEKERDKEFASELATLFKRKYRKLEYVRF
;
A
#
# COMPACT_ATOMS: atom_id res chain seq x y z
N MET A 1 -3.16 -64.35 -31.34
CA MET A 1 -2.32 -63.91 -30.20
C MET A 1 -2.64 -62.45 -29.91
N ASN A 2 -2.67 -62.11 -28.62
CA ASN A 2 -2.96 -60.81 -27.99
C ASN A 2 -4.43 -60.47 -27.71
N THR A 3 -4.88 -61.08 -26.62
CA THR A 3 -6.02 -60.77 -25.76
C THR A 3 -5.99 -59.35 -25.19
N LEU A 4 -7.12 -58.64 -25.30
CA LEU A 4 -7.43 -57.41 -24.56
C LEU A 4 -7.59 -57.71 -23.05
N PRO A 5 -7.06 -56.88 -22.14
CA PRO A 5 -7.33 -57.06 -20.72
C PRO A 5 -8.73 -56.52 -20.38
N HIS A 6 -9.53 -57.40 -19.76
CA HIS A 6 -10.69 -57.01 -18.97
C HIS A 6 -10.26 -56.06 -17.86
N VAL A 7 -10.62 -54.78 -17.98
CA VAL A 7 -10.58 -53.85 -16.85
C VAL A 7 -11.81 -54.15 -15.99
N THR A 8 -11.53 -54.75 -14.84
CA THR A 8 -12.46 -55.16 -13.80
C THR A 8 -13.08 -53.96 -13.10
N THR A 9 -14.39 -54.05 -12.86
CA THR A 9 -15.26 -53.11 -12.12
C THR A 9 -15.00 -53.06 -10.61
N ALA A 10 -13.72 -53.06 -10.18
CA ALA A 10 -13.33 -53.17 -8.78
C ALA A 10 -13.16 -51.81 -8.08
N ASP A 11 -12.69 -50.77 -8.78
CA ASP A 11 -12.35 -49.48 -8.13
C ASP A 11 -13.56 -48.60 -7.76
N SER A 12 -14.72 -48.80 -8.40
CA SER A 12 -15.93 -48.07 -8.04
C SER A 12 -16.57 -48.57 -6.74
N ARG A 13 -16.41 -49.86 -6.40
CA ARG A 13 -17.03 -50.47 -5.20
C ARG A 13 -16.26 -50.16 -3.91
N THR A 14 -14.93 -50.09 -3.97
CA THR A 14 -14.07 -49.76 -2.82
C THR A 14 -14.19 -48.27 -2.44
N PHE A 15 -14.31 -47.38 -3.42
CA PHE A 15 -14.53 -45.95 -3.17
C PHE A 15 -15.92 -45.69 -2.57
N VAL A 16 -16.96 -46.37 -3.08
CA VAL A 16 -18.34 -46.26 -2.55
C VAL A 16 -18.42 -46.80 -1.13
N THR A 17 -17.87 -47.97 -0.82
CA THR A 17 -17.96 -48.58 0.53
C THR A 17 -17.19 -47.80 1.60
N THR A 18 -16.05 -47.19 1.24
CA THR A 18 -15.26 -46.34 2.15
C THR A 18 -15.99 -45.01 2.44
N THR A 19 -16.70 -44.50 1.43
CA THR A 19 -17.53 -43.29 1.55
C THR A 19 -18.77 -43.57 2.41
N THR A 20 -19.47 -44.69 2.21
CA THR A 20 -20.66 -45.06 2.99
C THR A 20 -20.36 -45.28 4.49
N LYS A 21 -19.25 -45.97 4.83
CA LYS A 21 -18.83 -46.14 6.24
C LYS A 21 -18.44 -44.81 6.91
N SER A 22 -17.78 -43.92 6.17
CA SER A 22 -17.42 -42.58 6.68
C SER A 22 -18.65 -41.69 6.88
N ILE A 23 -19.63 -41.77 5.97
CA ILE A 23 -20.92 -41.08 6.07
C ILE A 23 -21.74 -41.60 7.25
N GLN A 24 -21.81 -42.92 7.48
CA GLN A 24 -22.51 -43.50 8.64
C GLN A 24 -21.87 -43.08 9.97
N ARG A 25 -20.53 -43.05 10.05
CA ARG A 25 -19.80 -42.59 11.24
C ARG A 25 -20.06 -41.10 11.50
N LEU A 26 -20.09 -40.25 10.48
CA LEU A 26 -20.38 -38.83 10.65
C LEU A 26 -21.86 -38.52 10.86
N ARG A 27 -22.80 -39.32 10.32
CA ARG A 27 -24.22 -39.30 10.73
C ARG A 27 -24.35 -39.55 12.23
N SER A 28 -23.63 -40.54 12.76
CA SER A 28 -23.63 -40.82 14.20
C SER A 28 -23.04 -39.66 15.01
N ILE A 29 -22.03 -38.95 14.49
CA ILE A 29 -21.46 -37.73 15.10
C ILE A 29 -22.47 -36.59 15.05
N PHE A 30 -23.11 -36.35 13.90
CA PHE A 30 -24.09 -35.27 13.67
C PHE A 30 -25.36 -35.43 14.51
N ILE A 31 -25.75 -36.68 14.82
CA ILE A 31 -26.87 -37.01 15.70
C ILE A 31 -26.46 -36.89 17.18
N ARG A 32 -25.21 -37.18 17.54
CA ARG A 32 -24.76 -37.23 18.94
C ARG A 32 -24.24 -35.90 19.50
N THR A 33 -23.69 -34.99 18.70
CA THR A 33 -23.08 -33.76 19.23
C THR A 33 -24.07 -32.60 19.30
N LYS A 34 -24.74 -32.46 20.45
CA LYS A 34 -25.35 -31.18 20.87
C LYS A 34 -24.30 -30.14 21.28
N GLU A 35 -23.07 -30.55 21.56
CA GLU A 35 -22.03 -29.68 22.14
C GLU A 35 -20.68 -29.90 21.43
N PHE A 36 -20.08 -28.78 20.99
CA PHE A 36 -18.72 -28.58 20.45
C PHE A 36 -18.24 -29.49 19.30
N CYS A 37 -18.15 -28.90 18.09
CA CYS A 37 -17.33 -29.43 16.99
C CYS A 37 -16.06 -28.59 16.80
N SER A 38 -14.91 -29.27 16.70
CA SER A 38 -13.63 -28.68 16.30
C SER A 38 -13.65 -28.22 14.83
N ARG A 39 -12.72 -27.34 14.46
CA ARG A 39 -12.56 -26.84 13.06
C ARG A 39 -12.34 -27.97 12.05
N ASP A 40 -11.75 -29.08 12.47
CA ASP A 40 -11.44 -30.23 11.62
C ASP A 40 -12.71 -30.98 11.19
N HIS A 41 -13.72 -31.06 12.07
CA HIS A 41 -15.01 -31.67 11.74
C HIS A 41 -15.79 -30.87 10.69
N ILE A 42 -15.74 -29.52 10.75
CA ILE A 42 -16.38 -28.65 9.76
C ILE A 42 -15.74 -28.83 8.36
N SER A 43 -14.42 -29.01 8.32
CA SER A 43 -13.68 -29.25 7.07
C SER A 43 -14.02 -30.61 6.45
N GLY A 44 -14.15 -31.66 7.27
CA GLY A 44 -14.58 -33.00 6.82
C GLY A 44 -16.02 -33.01 6.29
N ILE A 45 -16.96 -32.37 7.00
CA ILE A 45 -18.36 -32.25 6.57
C ILE A 45 -18.45 -31.52 5.22
N LYS A 46 -17.71 -30.41 5.07
CA LYS A 46 -17.62 -29.67 3.81
C LYS A 46 -17.15 -30.56 2.65
N TYR A 47 -16.10 -31.35 2.85
CA TYR A 47 -15.54 -32.21 1.80
C TYR A 47 -16.55 -33.25 1.28
N MET A 48 -17.42 -33.77 2.16
CA MET A 48 -18.44 -34.75 1.78
C MET A 48 -19.64 -34.11 1.06
N ILE A 49 -20.14 -32.97 1.55
CA ILE A 49 -21.33 -32.33 0.95
C ILE A 49 -21.02 -31.64 -0.39
N CYS A 50 -19.76 -31.21 -0.60
CA CYS A 50 -19.31 -30.53 -1.81
C CYS A 50 -18.88 -31.53 -2.90
N GLN A 51 -19.73 -32.51 -3.17
CA GLN A 51 -19.52 -33.54 -4.18
C GLN A 51 -20.64 -33.50 -5.21
N LYS A 52 -20.30 -33.71 -6.49
CA LYS A 52 -21.24 -33.73 -7.61
C LYS A 52 -22.02 -35.05 -7.75
N SER A 53 -21.87 -35.98 -6.82
CA SER A 53 -22.56 -37.27 -6.86
C SER A 53 -24.07 -37.10 -6.66
N SER A 54 -24.86 -37.94 -7.31
CA SER A 54 -26.33 -37.92 -7.24
C SER A 54 -26.89 -39.03 -6.35
N SER A 55 -26.11 -39.56 -5.39
CA SER A 55 -26.62 -40.60 -4.49
C SER A 55 -27.66 -40.05 -3.52
N GLU A 56 -28.69 -40.85 -3.25
CA GLU A 56 -29.74 -40.52 -2.27
C GLU A 56 -29.16 -40.23 -0.87
N GLU A 57 -28.11 -40.96 -0.50
CA GLU A 57 -27.38 -40.75 0.76
C GLU A 57 -26.76 -39.35 0.86
N LEU A 58 -26.18 -38.86 -0.25
CA LEU A 58 -25.59 -37.52 -0.32
C LEU A 58 -26.67 -36.45 -0.33
N HIS A 59 -27.82 -36.68 -0.97
CA HIS A 59 -28.97 -35.77 -0.91
C HIS A 59 -29.47 -35.59 0.53
N GLN A 60 -29.63 -36.70 1.25
CA GLN A 60 -30.01 -36.67 2.68
C GLN A 60 -28.95 -35.97 3.53
N LEU A 61 -27.66 -36.13 3.23
CA LEU A 61 -26.58 -35.45 3.94
C LEU A 61 -26.59 -33.93 3.66
N LYS A 62 -26.85 -33.50 2.42
CA LYS A 62 -26.99 -32.09 2.05
C LYS A 62 -28.17 -31.44 2.79
N LYS A 63 -29.34 -32.09 2.82
CA LYS A 63 -30.50 -31.63 3.62
C LYS A 63 -30.17 -31.49 5.11
N LEU A 64 -29.50 -32.49 5.66
CA LEU A 64 -29.09 -32.48 7.07
C LEU A 64 -28.09 -31.35 7.37
N TYR A 65 -27.16 -31.09 6.45
CA TYR A 65 -26.22 -29.97 6.54
C TYR A 65 -26.95 -28.62 6.62
N PHE A 66 -27.92 -28.37 5.73
CA PHE A 66 -28.69 -27.12 5.77
C PHE A 66 -29.52 -26.99 7.05
N LYS A 67 -30.18 -28.07 7.51
CA LYS A 67 -30.91 -28.07 8.78
C LYS A 67 -30.04 -27.69 10.00
N LYS A 68 -28.72 -27.90 9.92
CA LYS A 68 -27.76 -27.52 10.97
C LYS A 68 -26.79 -26.41 10.51
N PHE A 69 -27.18 -25.62 9.50
CA PHE A 69 -26.33 -24.59 8.92
C PHE A 69 -25.89 -23.55 9.94
N LYS A 70 -26.75 -23.18 10.89
CA LYS A 70 -26.40 -22.28 12.01
C LYS A 70 -25.21 -22.77 12.85
N THR A 71 -25.01 -24.09 12.96
CA THR A 71 -23.95 -24.70 13.78
C THR A 71 -22.72 -25.07 12.96
N PHE A 72 -22.91 -25.61 11.76
CA PHE A 72 -21.82 -26.19 10.94
C PHE A 72 -21.62 -25.47 9.60
N GLY A 73 -22.38 -24.40 9.35
CA GLY A 73 -22.38 -23.69 8.08
C GLY A 73 -21.03 -23.11 7.72
N SER A 74 -20.65 -23.29 6.46
CA SER A 74 -19.42 -22.74 5.90
C SER A 74 -19.72 -21.85 4.69
N PRO A 75 -19.22 -20.60 4.65
CA PRO A 75 -19.32 -19.76 3.46
C PRO A 75 -18.68 -20.41 2.23
N ALA A 76 -17.65 -21.24 2.43
CA ALA A 76 -16.99 -21.96 1.35
C ALA A 76 -17.87 -23.05 0.71
N ALA A 77 -18.66 -23.76 1.53
CA ALA A 77 -19.64 -24.73 1.02
C ALA A 77 -20.75 -24.00 0.25
N CYS A 78 -21.24 -22.87 0.74
CA CYS A 78 -22.26 -22.06 0.04
C CYS A 78 -21.76 -21.59 -1.33
N MET A 79 -20.52 -21.11 -1.40
CA MET A 79 -19.90 -20.76 -2.68
C MET A 79 -19.74 -21.96 -3.62
N TRP A 80 -19.55 -23.18 -3.09
CA TRP A 80 -19.52 -24.40 -3.90
C TRP A 80 -20.91 -24.71 -4.47
N PHE A 81 -21.96 -24.69 -3.63
CA PHE A 81 -23.33 -24.90 -4.08
C PHE A 81 -23.74 -23.87 -5.15
N LEU A 82 -23.49 -22.58 -4.93
CA LEU A 82 -23.76 -21.56 -5.95
C LEU A 82 -23.07 -21.84 -7.29
N LYS A 83 -21.87 -22.43 -7.30
CA LYS A 83 -21.13 -22.70 -8.54
C LYS A 83 -21.55 -23.97 -9.25
N HIS A 84 -22.03 -24.97 -8.52
CA HIS A 84 -22.18 -26.33 -9.04
C HIS A 84 -23.62 -26.85 -8.96
N GLU A 85 -24.37 -26.44 -7.93
CA GLU A 85 -25.72 -26.92 -7.62
C GLU A 85 -26.57 -25.77 -7.01
N PRO A 86 -26.82 -24.68 -7.77
CA PRO A 86 -27.48 -23.50 -7.22
C PRO A 86 -28.94 -23.77 -6.81
N GLN A 87 -29.63 -24.72 -7.46
CA GLN A 87 -30.99 -25.13 -7.07
C GLN A 87 -31.03 -25.74 -5.66
N THR A 88 -30.04 -26.55 -5.29
CA THR A 88 -29.98 -27.15 -3.94
C THR A 88 -29.87 -26.08 -2.85
N LEU A 89 -29.12 -25.00 -3.11
CA LEU A 89 -29.08 -23.87 -2.19
C LEU A 89 -30.40 -23.09 -2.16
N GLN A 90 -31.07 -22.92 -3.30
CA GLN A 90 -32.37 -22.24 -3.39
C GLN A 90 -33.44 -22.95 -2.56
N GLU A 91 -33.49 -24.28 -2.61
CA GLU A 91 -34.42 -25.12 -1.85
C GLU A 91 -34.22 -25.01 -0.33
N ASN A 92 -33.01 -24.70 0.12
CA ASN A 92 -32.63 -24.65 1.53
C ASN A 92 -32.14 -23.25 1.95
N TYR A 93 -32.69 -22.22 1.29
CA TYR A 93 -32.13 -20.87 1.39
C TYR A 93 -32.49 -20.18 2.72
N ASP A 94 -33.62 -20.51 3.31
CA ASP A 94 -34.04 -19.92 4.59
C ASP A 94 -33.16 -20.43 5.75
N GLU A 95 -32.76 -21.70 5.72
CA GLU A 95 -31.78 -22.26 6.64
C GLU A 95 -30.40 -21.59 6.47
N PHE A 96 -30.03 -21.29 5.23
CA PHE A 96 -28.82 -20.51 4.95
C PHE A 96 -28.90 -19.10 5.55
N LEU A 97 -29.99 -18.36 5.29
CA LEU A 97 -30.17 -16.98 5.75
C LEU A 97 -30.24 -16.89 7.28
N SER A 98 -30.96 -17.80 7.92
CA SER A 98 -31.06 -17.86 9.38
C SER A 98 -29.72 -18.15 10.06
N GLY A 99 -28.88 -19.02 9.48
CA GLY A 99 -27.54 -19.26 10.02
C GLY A 99 -26.51 -18.20 9.62
N PHE A 100 -26.71 -17.48 8.52
CA PHE A 100 -25.75 -16.51 7.95
C PHE A 100 -25.31 -15.42 8.94
N VAL A 101 -26.23 -14.91 9.77
CA VAL A 101 -25.94 -13.88 10.77
C VAL A 101 -25.01 -14.43 11.86
N ASP A 102 -25.24 -15.68 12.25
CA ASP A 102 -24.59 -16.36 13.36
C ASP A 102 -23.25 -17.03 12.98
N VAL A 103 -23.00 -17.30 11.70
CA VAL A 103 -21.75 -17.91 11.26
C VAL A 103 -20.56 -17.04 11.69
N ARG A 104 -19.62 -17.65 12.43
CA ARG A 104 -18.36 -17.01 12.84
C ARG A 104 -17.52 -16.72 11.60
N GLY A 105 -17.19 -15.44 11.40
CA GLY A 105 -16.32 -14.98 10.32
C GLY A 105 -17.00 -13.96 9.39
N ASN A 106 -16.17 -13.30 8.57
CA ASN A 106 -16.65 -12.40 7.54
C ASN A 106 -17.04 -13.22 6.30
N ASN A 107 -18.27 -13.04 5.83
CA ASN A 107 -18.67 -13.58 4.54
C ASN A 107 -17.87 -12.89 3.42
N PRO A 108 -17.18 -13.67 2.56
CA PRO A 108 -16.32 -13.10 1.54
C PRO A 108 -17.16 -12.35 0.51
N LYS A 109 -16.66 -11.21 -0.01
CA LYS A 109 -17.30 -10.45 -1.10
C LYS A 109 -17.70 -11.34 -2.29
N ARG A 110 -16.92 -12.40 -2.53
CA ARG A 110 -17.17 -13.41 -3.59
C ARG A 110 -18.50 -14.14 -3.42
N LEU A 111 -18.95 -14.42 -2.20
CA LEU A 111 -20.24 -15.07 -1.94
C LEU A 111 -21.39 -14.22 -2.48
N TRP A 112 -21.41 -12.93 -2.14
CA TRP A 112 -22.46 -12.00 -2.58
C TRP A 112 -22.47 -11.79 -4.09
N ARG A 113 -21.31 -11.73 -4.72
CA ARG A 113 -21.23 -11.69 -6.19
C ARG A 113 -21.84 -12.93 -6.83
N LEU A 114 -21.65 -14.11 -6.23
CA LEU A 114 -22.27 -15.35 -6.72
C LEU A 114 -23.78 -15.33 -6.49
N ILE A 115 -24.26 -14.90 -5.32
CA ILE A 115 -25.70 -14.73 -5.08
C ILE A 115 -26.31 -13.79 -6.13
N LYS A 116 -25.68 -12.64 -6.40
CA LYS A 116 -26.15 -11.70 -7.43
C LYS A 116 -26.14 -12.30 -8.84
N LYS A 117 -25.16 -13.14 -9.16
CA LYS A 117 -25.09 -13.86 -10.45
C LYS A 117 -26.28 -14.82 -10.63
N HIS A 118 -26.81 -15.36 -9.54
CA HIS A 118 -27.97 -16.24 -9.53
C HIS A 118 -29.27 -15.49 -9.16
N CYS A 119 -29.39 -14.21 -9.53
CA CYS A 119 -30.60 -13.41 -9.27
C CYS A 119 -31.87 -13.98 -9.94
N TYR A 120 -31.75 -14.78 -10.99
CA TYR A 120 -32.87 -15.50 -11.61
C TYR A 120 -33.51 -16.55 -10.69
N LEU A 121 -32.87 -16.88 -9.56
CA LEU A 121 -33.41 -17.74 -8.50
C LEU A 121 -33.97 -16.93 -7.32
N ASP A 122 -34.09 -15.60 -7.47
CA ASP A 122 -34.52 -14.63 -6.45
C ASP A 122 -33.71 -14.63 -5.14
N LEU A 123 -32.51 -15.23 -5.14
CA LEU A 123 -31.65 -15.32 -3.96
C LEU A 123 -31.22 -13.94 -3.43
N ASP A 124 -30.96 -12.99 -4.33
CA ASP A 124 -30.59 -11.64 -3.95
C ASP A 124 -31.76 -10.88 -3.32
N LYS A 125 -32.96 -10.97 -3.91
CA LYS A 125 -34.18 -10.36 -3.34
C LYS A 125 -34.50 -10.91 -1.96
N ARG A 126 -34.52 -12.24 -1.81
CA ARG A 126 -34.74 -12.92 -0.51
C ARG A 126 -33.70 -12.51 0.54
N THR A 127 -32.43 -12.37 0.14
CA THR A 127 -31.38 -11.87 1.05
C THR A 127 -31.64 -10.42 1.47
N VAL A 128 -32.04 -9.55 0.54
CA VAL A 128 -32.32 -8.14 0.82
C VAL A 128 -33.49 -8.00 1.79
N GLU A 129 -34.58 -8.73 1.56
CA GLU A 129 -35.75 -8.75 2.44
C GLU A 129 -35.39 -9.24 3.84
N PHE A 130 -34.68 -10.37 3.93
CA PHE A 130 -34.20 -10.91 5.20
C PHE A 130 -33.30 -9.91 5.95
N CYS A 131 -32.36 -9.27 5.25
CA CYS A 131 -31.47 -8.30 5.88
C CYS A 131 -32.23 -7.07 6.38
N LYS A 132 -33.21 -6.57 5.61
CA LYS A 132 -34.05 -5.43 6.03
C LYS A 132 -34.86 -5.75 7.27
N LEU A 133 -35.46 -6.94 7.33
CA LEU A 133 -36.21 -7.42 8.50
C LEU A 133 -35.30 -7.47 9.74
N LYS A 134 -34.12 -8.10 9.61
CA LYS A 134 -33.20 -8.31 10.73
C LYS A 134 -32.49 -7.06 11.22
N LEU A 135 -32.35 -6.01 10.39
CA LEU A 135 -31.73 -4.76 10.82
C LEU A 135 -32.49 -4.05 11.96
N GLY A 136 -33.80 -4.30 12.09
CA GLY A 136 -34.61 -3.78 13.19
C GLY A 136 -34.52 -4.58 14.50
N GLU A 137 -34.10 -5.85 14.44
CA GLU A 137 -34.16 -6.80 15.56
C GLU A 137 -32.81 -7.05 16.22
N GLU A 138 -31.70 -6.85 15.47
CA GLU A 138 -30.39 -7.36 15.84
C GLU A 138 -29.43 -6.30 16.43
N GLY A 139 -28.57 -6.74 17.35
CA GLY A 139 -27.54 -5.93 17.98
C GLY A 139 -26.41 -5.47 17.04
N TYR A 140 -25.56 -4.56 17.53
CA TYR A 140 -24.59 -3.81 16.73
C TYR A 140 -23.62 -4.66 15.87
N GLY A 141 -23.13 -5.79 16.40
CA GLY A 141 -22.19 -6.67 15.67
C GLY A 141 -22.79 -7.31 14.42
N HIS A 142 -24.09 -7.60 14.44
CA HIS A 142 -24.80 -8.23 13.33
C HIS A 142 -25.14 -7.22 12.24
N LYS A 143 -25.42 -5.96 12.60
CA LYS A 143 -25.71 -4.87 11.64
C LYS A 143 -24.66 -4.75 10.54
N VAL A 144 -23.37 -4.81 10.87
CA VAL A 144 -22.30 -4.70 9.85
C VAL A 144 -22.33 -5.83 8.82
N LYS A 145 -22.67 -7.07 9.23
CA LYS A 145 -22.79 -8.20 8.31
C LYS A 145 -24.00 -8.04 7.38
N LEU A 146 -25.14 -7.62 7.94
CA LEU A 146 -26.38 -7.37 7.19
C LEU A 146 -26.19 -6.23 6.18
N VAL A 147 -25.63 -5.10 6.62
CA VAL A 147 -25.37 -3.95 5.75
C VAL A 147 -24.38 -4.31 4.64
N ARG A 148 -23.37 -5.13 4.91
CA ARG A 148 -22.44 -5.60 3.87
C ARG A 148 -23.15 -6.38 2.76
N ALA A 149 -24.11 -7.23 3.11
CA ALA A 149 -24.90 -7.95 2.12
C ALA A 149 -25.76 -6.96 1.31
N LEU A 150 -26.44 -6.04 2.00
CA LEU A 150 -27.25 -4.99 1.35
C LEU A 150 -26.42 -4.14 0.39
N SER A 151 -25.25 -3.64 0.80
CA SER A 151 -24.37 -2.84 -0.06
C SER A 151 -24.04 -3.52 -1.40
N MET A 152 -24.06 -4.86 -1.47
CA MET A 152 -23.74 -5.60 -2.70
C MET A 152 -24.96 -6.06 -3.49
N LEU A 153 -26.11 -6.23 -2.83
CA LEU A 153 -27.29 -6.91 -3.40
C LEU A 153 -28.49 -5.98 -3.63
N SER A 154 -28.70 -4.99 -2.76
CA SER A 154 -29.86 -4.10 -2.85
C SER A 154 -29.70 -3.02 -3.92
N ASN A 155 -30.80 -2.41 -4.31
CA ASN A 155 -30.79 -1.19 -5.11
C ASN A 155 -30.00 -0.09 -4.35
N PRO A 156 -29.07 0.65 -5.02
CA PRO A 156 -28.32 1.73 -4.41
C PRO A 156 -29.19 2.73 -3.63
N ALA A 157 -30.32 3.20 -4.20
CA ALA A 157 -31.17 4.20 -3.56
C ALA A 157 -31.69 3.74 -2.19
N SER A 158 -32.21 2.51 -2.11
CA SER A 158 -32.70 1.95 -0.84
C SER A 158 -31.58 1.72 0.17
N HIS A 159 -30.35 1.46 -0.29
CA HIS A 159 -29.19 1.39 0.60
C HIS A 159 -28.80 2.76 1.15
N MET A 160 -28.85 3.80 0.32
CA MET A 160 -28.52 5.17 0.73
C MET A 160 -29.49 5.67 1.80
N GLU A 161 -30.79 5.47 1.61
CA GLU A 161 -31.83 5.85 2.59
C GLU A 161 -31.58 5.23 3.98
N PHE A 162 -31.11 3.98 4.04
CA PHE A 162 -30.72 3.36 5.30
C PHE A 162 -29.47 4.01 5.90
N MET A 163 -28.48 4.30 5.06
CA MET A 163 -27.19 4.85 5.47
C MET A 163 -27.26 6.31 5.94
N GLU A 164 -28.27 7.08 5.50
CA GLU A 164 -28.51 8.46 5.94
C GLU A 164 -28.66 8.59 7.46
N ARG A 165 -29.20 7.57 8.13
CA ARG A 165 -29.36 7.53 9.60
C ARG A 165 -28.03 7.49 10.35
N TYR A 166 -26.94 7.19 9.66
CA TYR A 166 -25.59 7.08 10.22
C TYR A 166 -24.69 8.24 9.82
N VAL A 167 -25.22 9.26 9.12
CA VAL A 167 -24.45 10.44 8.77
C VAL A 167 -23.99 11.17 10.03
N PRO A 168 -22.72 11.60 10.12
CA PRO A 168 -22.25 12.34 11.27
C PRO A 168 -22.89 13.73 11.35
N THR A 169 -23.42 14.08 12.51
CA THR A 169 -23.96 15.42 12.80
C THR A 169 -22.88 16.39 13.30
N SER A 170 -21.79 15.87 13.88
CA SER A 170 -20.63 16.61 14.39
C SER A 170 -19.34 16.18 13.68
N ASP A 171 -18.32 17.04 13.73
CA ASP A 171 -16.98 16.74 13.25
C ASP A 171 -16.14 15.98 14.29
N LYS A 172 -16.41 16.21 15.58
CA LYS A 172 -15.70 15.57 16.69
C LYS A 172 -16.61 14.60 17.43
N VAL A 173 -16.01 13.48 17.85
CA VAL A 173 -16.68 12.44 18.62
C VAL A 173 -16.23 12.54 20.08
N ASP A 174 -17.20 12.56 20.99
CA ASP A 174 -16.89 12.38 22.42
C ASP A 174 -16.67 10.89 22.70
N LEU A 175 -15.42 10.52 22.96
CA LEU A 175 -15.04 9.14 23.24
C LEU A 175 -15.18 8.75 24.72
N THR A 176 -15.59 9.69 25.58
CA THR A 176 -15.85 9.43 27.00
C THR A 176 -17.24 8.89 27.26
N ASP A 177 -18.18 9.13 26.34
CA ASP A 177 -19.52 8.55 26.32
C ASP A 177 -19.48 7.21 25.54
N ASP A 178 -19.80 6.12 26.23
CA ASP A 178 -19.76 4.77 25.65
C ASP A 178 -20.80 4.56 24.53
N ASP A 179 -21.98 5.20 24.61
CA ASP A 179 -23.02 5.09 23.58
C ASP A 179 -22.59 5.83 22.31
N VAL A 180 -22.01 7.02 22.45
CA VAL A 180 -21.45 7.81 21.34
C VAL A 180 -20.30 7.06 20.68
N LYS A 181 -19.42 6.46 21.47
CA LYS A 181 -18.28 5.66 20.99
C LYS A 181 -18.72 4.40 20.25
N ASP A 182 -19.74 3.70 20.74
CA ASP A 182 -20.32 2.53 20.06
C ASP A 182 -20.99 2.93 18.74
N PHE A 183 -21.74 4.04 18.74
CA PHE A 183 -22.35 4.58 17.54
C PHE A 183 -21.29 4.98 16.49
N TYR A 184 -20.25 5.70 16.91
CA TYR A 184 -19.11 6.06 16.06
C TYR A 184 -18.43 4.83 15.46
N THR A 185 -18.25 3.77 16.26
CA THR A 185 -17.65 2.51 15.80
C THR A 185 -18.47 1.88 14.68
N ILE A 186 -19.80 1.96 14.75
CA ILE A 186 -20.69 1.48 13.71
C ILE A 186 -20.63 2.38 12.50
N GLN A 187 -20.78 3.69 12.66
CA GLN A 187 -20.66 4.67 11.57
C GLN A 187 -19.38 4.45 10.75
N SER A 188 -18.25 4.28 11.44
CA SER A 188 -16.93 4.02 10.83
C SER A 188 -16.88 2.70 10.04
N LYS A 189 -17.54 1.65 10.53
CA LYS A 189 -17.62 0.36 9.83
C LYS A 189 -18.56 0.43 8.62
N LEU A 190 -19.70 1.10 8.77
CA LEU A 190 -20.72 1.19 7.73
C LEU A 190 -20.28 2.08 6.57
N VAL A 191 -19.68 3.24 6.83
CA VAL A 191 -19.12 4.10 5.77
C VAL A 191 -18.08 3.34 4.93
N GLY A 192 -17.26 2.50 5.58
CA GLY A 192 -16.28 1.66 4.89
C GLY A 192 -16.88 0.62 3.92
N LEU A 193 -18.18 0.30 4.04
CA LEU A 193 -18.90 -0.62 3.14
C LEU A 193 -19.46 0.07 1.90
N LEU A 194 -19.48 1.41 1.86
CA LEU A 194 -19.98 2.17 0.70
C LEU A 194 -19.21 1.87 -0.59
N ASN A 195 -17.94 1.43 -0.48
CA ASN A 195 -17.17 0.98 -1.65
C ASN A 195 -17.71 -0.29 -2.31
N LEU A 196 -18.62 -1.03 -1.66
CA LEU A 196 -19.18 -2.27 -2.18
C LEU A 196 -20.40 -2.04 -3.07
N VAL A 197 -20.98 -0.84 -3.01
CA VAL A 197 -22.15 -0.46 -3.80
C VAL A 197 -21.78 -0.37 -5.28
N GLN A 198 -22.70 -0.86 -6.11
CA GLN A 198 -22.48 -1.00 -7.56
C GLN A 198 -22.40 0.33 -8.29
N SER A 199 -23.20 1.32 -7.90
CA SER A 199 -23.23 2.68 -8.48
C SER A 199 -22.43 3.65 -7.62
N PRO A 200 -21.18 4.01 -8.00
CA PRO A 200 -20.35 4.89 -7.17
C PRO A 200 -20.91 6.33 -7.13
N ALA A 201 -21.49 6.81 -8.23
CA ALA A 201 -22.04 8.17 -8.34
C ALA A 201 -23.16 8.43 -7.32
N THR A 202 -24.02 7.44 -7.09
CA THR A 202 -25.11 7.52 -6.10
C THR A 202 -24.60 7.61 -4.66
N VAL A 203 -23.37 7.14 -4.41
CA VAL A 203 -22.82 6.92 -3.07
C VAL A 203 -21.88 8.04 -2.63
N LEU A 204 -21.22 8.68 -3.59
CA LEU A 204 -20.29 9.77 -3.32
C LEU A 204 -20.89 10.93 -2.53
N PRO A 205 -22.12 11.42 -2.82
CA PRO A 205 -22.74 12.49 -2.03
C PRO A 205 -22.78 12.19 -0.53
N LEU A 206 -23.11 10.95 -0.16
CA LEU A 206 -23.12 10.53 1.24
C LEU A 206 -21.71 10.34 1.79
N THR A 207 -20.81 9.70 1.03
CA THR A 207 -19.40 9.53 1.43
C THR A 207 -18.76 10.87 1.80
N LEU A 208 -19.04 11.91 1.03
CA LEU A 208 -18.53 13.27 1.29
C LEU A 208 -19.01 13.86 2.63
N GLN A 209 -20.19 13.48 3.12
CA GLN A 209 -20.67 13.93 4.42
C GLN A 209 -19.87 13.33 5.60
N PHE A 210 -19.16 12.22 5.37
CA PHE A 210 -18.21 11.64 6.32
C PHE A 210 -16.79 12.20 6.15
N CYS A 211 -16.50 12.99 5.12
CA CYS A 211 -15.18 13.59 4.90
C CYS A 211 -14.98 14.82 5.79
N LYS A 212 -15.08 14.65 7.12
CA LYS A 212 -14.93 15.71 8.12
C LYS A 212 -14.44 15.14 9.46
N GLY A 213 -13.67 15.95 10.20
CA GLY A 213 -13.13 15.63 11.53
C GLY A 213 -12.67 14.18 11.73
N ASP A 214 -13.17 13.52 12.78
CA ASP A 214 -12.78 12.15 13.16
C ASP A 214 -13.24 11.08 12.15
N TYR A 215 -14.26 11.39 11.36
CA TYR A 215 -14.86 10.50 10.36
C TYR A 215 -14.09 10.44 9.03
N LEU A 216 -13.18 11.39 8.80
CA LEU A 216 -12.42 11.49 7.56
C LEU A 216 -11.68 10.19 7.24
N ARG A 217 -10.94 9.65 8.22
CA ARG A 217 -10.09 8.45 8.01
C ARG A 217 -10.92 7.22 7.56
N PRO A 218 -12.01 6.85 8.24
CA PRO A 218 -12.92 5.81 7.76
C PRO A 218 -13.48 6.06 6.34
N ALA A 219 -13.74 7.31 5.97
CA ALA A 219 -14.32 7.69 4.68
C ALA A 219 -13.33 7.67 3.50
N LEU A 220 -12.01 7.71 3.74
CA LEU A 220 -11.03 7.79 2.65
C LEU A 220 -11.09 6.59 1.69
N ASN A 221 -11.09 5.37 2.22
CA ASN A 221 -11.12 4.16 1.38
C ASN A 221 -12.36 4.14 0.45
N PRO A 222 -13.60 4.32 0.94
CA PRO A 222 -14.75 4.39 0.06
C PRO A 222 -14.73 5.60 -0.88
N LEU A 223 -14.22 6.76 -0.44
CA LEU A 223 -14.04 7.92 -1.30
C LEU A 223 -13.17 7.60 -2.52
N TYR A 224 -11.92 7.21 -2.30
CA TYR A 224 -10.99 6.88 -3.39
C TYR A 224 -11.50 5.71 -4.25
N SER A 225 -12.05 4.66 -3.62
CA SER A 225 -12.59 3.52 -4.36
C SER A 225 -13.80 3.87 -5.23
N CYS A 226 -14.61 4.86 -4.85
CA CYS A 226 -15.73 5.32 -5.67
C CYS A 226 -15.25 6.25 -6.79
N MET A 227 -14.37 7.21 -6.48
CA MET A 227 -13.80 8.11 -7.50
C MET A 227 -13.10 7.33 -8.62
N CYS A 228 -12.27 6.34 -8.30
CA CYS A 228 -11.55 5.55 -9.30
C CYS A 228 -12.44 4.64 -10.17
N ARG A 229 -13.73 4.51 -9.86
CA ARG A 229 -14.71 3.71 -10.63
C ARG A 229 -15.63 4.59 -11.48
N LEU A 230 -15.47 5.91 -11.43
CA LEU A 230 -16.22 6.85 -12.25
C LEU A 230 -15.36 7.35 -13.40
N ALA A 231 -16.03 7.85 -14.45
CA ALA A 231 -15.35 8.61 -15.48
C ALA A 231 -14.80 9.91 -14.87
N GLU A 232 -13.69 10.42 -15.41
CA GLU A 232 -13.04 11.62 -14.90
C GLU A 232 -14.01 12.81 -14.81
N ASN A 233 -14.78 13.06 -15.85
CA ASN A 233 -15.77 14.16 -15.89
C ASN A 233 -16.83 14.07 -14.80
N ASP A 234 -17.28 12.87 -14.44
CA ASP A 234 -18.26 12.67 -13.36
C ASP A 234 -17.62 12.82 -11.97
N THR A 235 -16.30 12.72 -11.90
CA THR A 235 -15.53 12.76 -10.65
C THR A 235 -15.19 14.20 -10.26
N LYS A 236 -14.96 15.09 -11.24
CA LYS A 236 -14.57 16.50 -11.04
C LYS A 236 -15.46 17.26 -10.03
N PRO A 237 -16.81 17.23 -10.14
CA PRO A 237 -17.66 18.00 -9.21
C PRO A 237 -17.47 17.60 -7.74
N PHE A 238 -17.12 16.34 -7.48
CA PHE A 238 -16.87 15.86 -6.13
C PHE A 238 -15.48 16.27 -5.61
N VAL A 239 -14.49 16.38 -6.49
CA VAL A 239 -13.17 16.92 -6.13
C VAL A 239 -13.28 18.41 -5.81
N ASP A 240 -14.03 19.16 -6.60
CA ASP A 240 -14.27 20.59 -6.37
C ASP A 240 -14.92 20.82 -4.99
N LYS A 241 -15.96 20.04 -4.67
CA LYS A 241 -16.60 20.08 -3.35
C LYS A 241 -15.65 19.76 -2.19
N LEU A 242 -14.69 18.85 -2.38
CA LEU A 242 -13.65 18.59 -1.38
C LEU A 242 -12.66 19.76 -1.27
N ASN A 243 -12.35 20.42 -2.38
CA ASN A 243 -11.43 21.56 -2.45
C ASN A 243 -12.03 22.82 -1.80
N GLU A 244 -13.36 22.96 -1.82
CA GLU A 244 -14.10 24.00 -1.11
C GLU A 244 -14.09 23.84 0.43
N SER A 245 -13.72 22.66 0.93
CA SER A 245 -13.73 22.38 2.38
C SER A 245 -12.82 23.33 3.17
N LYS A 246 -13.30 23.85 4.30
CA LYS A 246 -12.47 24.66 5.20
C LYS A 246 -11.39 23.83 5.92
N ALA A 247 -11.59 22.52 6.05
CA ALA A 247 -10.68 21.63 6.76
C ALA A 247 -9.45 21.29 5.91
N ILE A 248 -8.26 21.64 6.41
CA ILE A 248 -6.98 21.38 5.72
C ILE A 248 -6.78 19.88 5.46
N SER A 249 -7.18 19.02 6.40
CA SER A 249 -7.09 17.56 6.26
C SER A 249 -7.87 17.03 5.05
N VAL A 250 -9.06 17.60 4.77
CA VAL A 250 -9.90 17.25 3.63
C VAL A 250 -9.31 17.78 2.33
N LYS A 251 -8.89 19.07 2.33
CA LYS A 251 -8.24 19.71 1.18
C LYS A 251 -7.01 18.95 0.70
N LYS A 252 -6.21 18.37 1.60
CA LYS A 252 -5.06 17.52 1.22
C LYS A 252 -5.47 16.34 0.33
N HIS A 253 -6.63 15.73 0.60
CA HIS A 253 -7.16 14.66 -0.23
C HIS A 253 -7.76 15.18 -1.54
N ALA A 254 -8.40 16.36 -1.53
CA ALA A 254 -8.84 17.05 -2.74
C ALA A 254 -7.67 17.25 -3.71
N ILE A 255 -6.56 17.83 -3.25
CA ILE A 255 -5.35 18.04 -4.07
C ILE A 255 -4.82 16.73 -4.62
N SER A 256 -4.72 15.70 -3.75
CA SER A 256 -4.24 14.39 -4.19
C SER A 256 -5.15 13.75 -5.24
N LEU A 257 -6.46 14.04 -5.23
CA LEU A 257 -7.40 13.60 -6.25
C LEU A 257 -7.30 14.46 -7.52
N SER A 258 -7.12 15.77 -7.38
CA SER A 258 -6.85 16.71 -8.49
C SER A 258 -5.66 16.25 -9.32
N CYS A 259 -4.59 15.77 -8.68
CA CYS A 259 -3.43 15.17 -9.35
C CYS A 259 -3.73 13.98 -10.27
N VAL A 260 -4.87 13.32 -10.06
CA VAL A 260 -5.21 12.07 -10.75
C VAL A 260 -6.31 12.31 -11.79
N ILE A 261 -7.19 13.27 -11.54
CA ILE A 261 -8.44 13.47 -12.29
C ILE A 261 -8.38 14.69 -13.22
N TYR A 262 -7.63 15.73 -12.84
CA TYR A 262 -7.52 16.94 -13.64
C TYR A 262 -6.32 16.92 -14.56
N ASP A 263 -6.38 17.74 -15.60
CA ASP A 263 -5.22 18.13 -16.40
C ASP A 263 -4.18 18.86 -15.53
N THR A 264 -2.96 18.97 -16.06
CA THR A 264 -1.82 19.51 -15.33
C THR A 264 -2.03 20.95 -14.85
N ASP A 265 -2.64 21.80 -15.67
CA ASP A 265 -2.83 23.23 -15.35
C ASP A 265 -3.88 23.41 -14.26
N THR A 266 -5.00 22.71 -14.37
CA THR A 266 -6.05 22.71 -13.35
C THR A 266 -5.53 22.13 -12.03
N ALA A 267 -4.82 21.00 -12.07
CA ALA A 267 -4.23 20.41 -10.86
C ALA A 267 -3.21 21.36 -10.20
N LEU A 268 -2.38 22.04 -10.99
CA LEU A 268 -1.45 23.07 -10.53
C LEU A 268 -2.16 24.22 -9.82
N SER A 269 -3.29 24.69 -10.37
CA SER A 269 -4.10 25.74 -9.75
C SER A 269 -4.62 25.31 -8.37
N CYS A 270 -5.11 24.07 -8.24
CA CYS A 270 -5.57 23.52 -6.97
C CYS A 270 -4.43 23.46 -5.94
N PHE A 271 -3.24 23.03 -6.38
CA PHE A 271 -2.05 23.02 -5.54
C PHE A 271 -1.66 24.41 -5.03
N LYS A 272 -1.64 25.42 -5.91
CA LYS A 272 -1.26 26.81 -5.56
C LYS A 272 -2.28 27.45 -4.61
N SER A 273 -3.56 27.14 -4.77
CA SER A 273 -4.64 27.68 -3.93
C SER A 273 -4.62 27.18 -2.48
N THR A 274 -3.87 26.12 -2.19
CA THR A 274 -3.79 25.55 -0.85
C THR A 274 -2.50 25.94 -0.16
N THR A 275 -2.58 26.38 1.09
CA THR A 275 -1.42 26.81 1.88
C THR A 275 -0.46 25.66 2.25
N ILE A 276 -0.91 24.39 2.22
CA ILE A 276 -0.13 23.25 2.74
C ILE A 276 -0.23 21.97 1.89
N PRO A 277 0.19 21.95 0.61
CA PRO A 277 0.53 20.68 -0.02
C PRO A 277 1.77 20.10 0.66
N SER A 278 1.68 18.85 1.12
CA SER A 278 2.86 18.13 1.60
C SER A 278 3.89 18.01 0.47
N VAL A 279 5.17 18.20 0.77
CA VAL A 279 6.29 17.94 -0.17
C VAL A 279 6.13 16.58 -0.86
N MET A 280 5.69 15.54 -0.14
CA MET A 280 5.49 14.21 -0.71
C MET A 280 4.37 14.17 -1.75
N ALA A 281 3.31 14.97 -1.60
CA ALA A 281 2.23 15.04 -2.58
C ALA A 281 2.70 15.76 -3.85
N ALA A 282 3.39 16.89 -3.70
CA ALA A 282 3.99 17.62 -4.82
C ALA A 282 5.01 16.74 -5.56
N LEU A 283 5.88 16.06 -4.82
CA LEU A 283 6.92 15.18 -5.36
C LEU A 283 6.32 13.99 -6.12
N LYS A 284 5.32 13.31 -5.56
CA LYS A 284 4.62 12.19 -6.23
C LYS A 284 3.88 12.61 -7.49
N TYR A 285 3.40 13.86 -7.54
CA TYR A 285 2.72 14.37 -8.72
C TYR A 285 3.72 14.77 -9.80
N PHE A 286 4.77 15.48 -9.41
CA PHE A 286 5.87 15.88 -10.28
C PHE A 286 6.52 14.69 -11.00
N THR A 287 6.76 13.58 -10.30
CA THR A 287 7.37 12.39 -10.92
C THR A 287 6.53 11.75 -12.01
N LYS A 288 5.22 12.00 -12.03
CA LYS A 288 4.31 11.52 -13.07
C LYS A 288 4.15 12.52 -14.21
N ASN A 289 4.25 13.82 -13.93
CA ASN A 289 4.00 14.91 -14.87
C ASN A 289 5.10 15.96 -14.76
N PRO A 290 6.35 15.65 -15.17
CA PRO A 290 7.44 16.58 -15.00
C PRO A 290 7.25 17.81 -15.90
N SER A 291 7.34 18.99 -15.32
CA SER A 291 7.32 20.28 -16.01
C SER A 291 7.97 21.35 -15.14
N ASP A 292 8.47 22.42 -15.75
CA ASP A 292 9.11 23.51 -15.01
C ASP A 292 8.13 24.22 -14.06
N GLY A 293 6.86 24.35 -14.44
CA GLY A 293 5.83 24.92 -13.57
C GLY A 293 5.60 24.09 -12.29
N LEU A 294 5.58 22.76 -12.42
CA LEU A 294 5.49 21.86 -11.27
C LEU A 294 6.79 21.79 -10.47
N TRP A 295 7.94 21.91 -11.15
CA TRP A 295 9.22 22.00 -10.48
C TRP A 295 9.28 23.22 -9.56
N SER A 296 8.94 24.42 -10.05
CA SER A 296 8.97 25.64 -9.23
C SER A 296 8.08 25.54 -7.99
N LEU A 297 6.92 24.88 -8.12
CA LEU A 297 6.05 24.58 -6.98
C LEU A 297 6.73 23.62 -5.99
N LEU A 298 7.29 22.51 -6.49
CA LEU A 298 7.98 21.51 -5.66
C LEU A 298 9.16 22.13 -4.92
N GLU A 299 9.99 22.92 -5.62
CA GLU A 299 11.14 23.63 -5.07
C GLU A 299 10.72 24.59 -3.96
N THR A 300 9.68 25.41 -4.19
CA THR A 300 9.09 26.27 -3.15
C THR A 300 8.71 25.44 -1.91
N LYS A 301 8.04 24.29 -2.12
CA LYS A 301 7.61 23.43 -1.00
C LYS A 301 8.77 22.74 -0.28
N ILE A 302 9.85 22.42 -0.97
CA ILE A 302 11.08 21.91 -0.35
C ILE A 302 11.68 23.00 0.55
N CYS A 303 11.81 24.23 0.03
CA CYS A 303 12.36 25.37 0.76
C CYS A 303 11.50 25.81 1.97
N ASP A 304 10.19 25.59 1.90
CA ASP A 304 9.22 25.87 2.99
C ASP A 304 9.31 24.85 4.16
N VAL A 305 10.06 23.74 4.04
CA VAL A 305 10.13 22.71 5.09
C VAL A 305 10.78 23.26 6.36
N GLU A 306 10.08 23.18 7.48
CA GLU A 306 10.57 23.56 8.80
C GLU A 306 11.40 22.44 9.46
N LYS A 307 12.21 22.79 10.46
CA LYS A 307 13.06 21.87 11.24
C LYS A 307 12.31 20.63 11.76
N LYS A 308 11.07 20.80 12.22
CA LYS A 308 10.24 19.72 12.78
C LYS A 308 9.79 18.70 11.72
N ASP A 309 9.74 19.10 10.45
CA ASP A 309 9.21 18.32 9.34
C ASP A 309 10.30 17.68 8.47
N LEU A 310 11.58 17.83 8.82
CA LEU A 310 12.73 17.31 8.07
C LEU A 310 12.66 15.81 7.78
N GLN A 311 11.97 15.03 8.61
CA GLN A 311 11.79 13.58 8.41
C GLN A 311 11.14 13.26 7.06
N VAL A 312 10.41 14.20 6.45
CA VAL A 312 9.86 14.05 5.10
C VAL A 312 10.93 13.69 4.07
N PHE A 313 12.15 14.23 4.23
CA PHE A 313 13.24 13.99 3.29
C PHE A 313 13.78 12.57 3.37
N LYS A 314 13.72 11.88 4.53
CA LYS A 314 14.11 10.45 4.61
C LYS A 314 13.28 9.58 3.65
N TRP A 315 12.06 10.00 3.36
CA TRP A 315 11.15 9.27 2.46
C TRP A 315 11.32 9.79 1.03
N ALA A 316 11.45 11.11 0.88
CA ALA A 316 11.59 11.77 -0.40
C ALA A 316 12.86 11.36 -1.17
N VAL A 317 13.99 11.13 -0.49
CA VAL A 317 15.26 10.71 -1.13
C VAL A 317 15.21 9.40 -1.90
N ASN A 318 14.22 8.53 -1.64
CA ASN A 318 14.04 7.28 -2.39
C ASN A 318 13.21 7.46 -3.66
N THR A 319 12.83 8.69 -4.00
CA THR A 319 11.99 8.98 -5.16
C THR A 319 12.83 9.08 -6.42
N ILE A 320 12.43 8.37 -7.46
CA ILE A 320 13.08 8.42 -8.78
C ILE A 320 12.55 9.64 -9.53
N LEU A 321 13.43 10.59 -9.81
CA LEU A 321 13.13 11.80 -10.57
C LEU A 321 13.60 11.70 -12.03
N PRO A 322 12.97 12.44 -12.95
CA PRO A 322 13.50 12.63 -14.30
C PRO A 322 14.90 13.25 -14.25
N LEU A 323 15.74 12.85 -15.21
CA LEU A 323 17.18 13.13 -15.20
C LEU A 323 17.51 14.62 -15.04
N GLU A 324 16.82 15.46 -15.81
CA GLU A 324 17.02 16.91 -15.89
C GLU A 324 16.73 17.66 -14.57
N TYR A 325 16.00 17.05 -13.65
CA TYR A 325 15.62 17.65 -12.36
C TYR A 325 16.37 17.08 -11.16
N ARG A 326 17.18 16.02 -11.34
CA ARG A 326 17.87 15.34 -10.22
C ARG A 326 18.85 16.26 -9.52
N SER A 327 19.68 16.99 -10.28
CA SER A 327 20.68 17.90 -9.70
C SER A 327 20.00 19.01 -8.89
N ARG A 328 19.02 19.68 -9.50
CA ARG A 328 18.22 20.73 -8.88
C ARG A 328 17.56 20.25 -7.58
N TYR A 329 16.99 19.05 -7.58
CA TYR A 329 16.40 18.45 -6.38
C TYR A 329 17.40 18.22 -5.26
N VAL A 330 18.54 17.63 -5.57
CA VAL A 330 19.58 17.42 -4.56
C VAL A 330 20.03 18.77 -4.00
N GLU A 331 20.22 19.78 -4.85
CA GLU A 331 20.60 21.14 -4.44
C GLU A 331 19.56 21.79 -3.52
N SER A 332 18.28 21.81 -3.89
CA SER A 332 17.22 22.41 -3.07
C SER A 332 17.07 21.68 -1.72
N VAL A 333 17.12 20.35 -1.70
CA VAL A 333 17.05 19.58 -0.45
C VAL A 333 18.29 19.87 0.41
N TRP A 334 19.48 19.88 -0.19
CA TRP A 334 20.72 20.11 0.53
C TRP A 334 20.74 21.47 1.24
N GLN A 335 20.28 22.53 0.57
CA GLN A 335 20.18 23.86 1.17
C GLN A 335 19.33 23.88 2.44
N VAL A 336 18.20 23.17 2.44
CA VAL A 336 17.33 23.05 3.62
C VAL A 336 18.03 22.26 4.73
N LEU A 337 18.72 21.17 4.38
CA LEU A 337 19.46 20.38 5.36
C LEU A 337 20.69 21.12 5.93
N ASP A 338 21.32 22.01 5.16
CA ASP A 338 22.37 22.92 5.62
C ASP A 338 21.80 23.94 6.61
N LYS A 339 20.69 24.59 6.27
CA LYS A 339 19.98 25.55 7.16
C LYS A 339 19.67 24.98 8.54
N TYR A 340 19.38 23.68 8.64
CA TYR A 340 19.01 23.01 9.90
C TYR A 340 20.06 22.01 10.41
N GLU A 341 21.25 21.98 9.83
CA GLU A 341 22.39 21.14 10.24
C GLU A 341 22.08 19.62 10.36
N SER A 342 21.20 19.10 9.50
CA SER A 342 20.73 17.71 9.58
C SER A 342 21.70 16.72 8.91
N ASN A 343 22.69 16.24 9.66
CA ASN A 343 23.72 15.33 9.14
C ASN A 343 23.19 13.93 8.78
N GLU A 344 22.25 13.39 9.55
CA GLU A 344 21.68 12.04 9.30
C GLU A 344 21.04 11.95 7.92
N ILE A 345 20.27 12.97 7.53
CA ILE A 345 19.57 13.00 6.24
C ILE A 345 20.55 13.30 5.10
N LYS A 346 21.56 14.15 5.33
CA LYS A 346 22.63 14.39 4.34
C LYS A 346 23.36 13.10 4.00
N GLN A 347 23.75 12.30 5.01
CA GLN A 347 24.37 10.99 4.78
C GLN A 347 23.49 10.12 3.89
N LEU A 348 22.19 10.03 4.18
CA LEU A 348 21.27 9.27 3.37
C LEU A 348 21.17 9.82 1.94
N LEU A 349 21.05 11.14 1.77
CA LEU A 349 20.95 11.79 0.47
C LEU A 349 22.20 11.50 -0.39
N VAL A 350 23.40 11.65 0.17
CA VAL A 350 24.69 11.38 -0.50
C VAL A 350 24.73 9.97 -1.10
N THR A 351 24.21 8.96 -0.39
CA THR A 351 24.19 7.57 -0.89
C THR A 351 23.25 7.34 -2.07
N LYS A 352 22.37 8.30 -2.37
CA LYS A 352 21.36 8.20 -3.44
C LYS A 352 21.66 9.07 -4.66
N ILE A 353 22.66 9.94 -4.59
CA ILE A 353 23.07 10.77 -5.72
C ILE A 353 23.77 9.88 -6.74
N ASP A 354 23.19 9.78 -7.94
CA ASP A 354 23.79 9.05 -9.06
C ASP A 354 24.77 9.92 -9.87
N LYS A 355 25.53 9.27 -10.75
CA LYS A 355 26.54 9.94 -11.59
C LYS A 355 25.96 10.95 -12.59
N GLU A 356 24.72 10.77 -13.03
CA GLU A 356 24.11 11.67 -14.00
C GLU A 356 23.69 12.99 -13.35
N ALA A 357 23.20 12.93 -12.10
CA ALA A 357 22.98 14.13 -11.30
C ALA A 357 24.30 14.90 -11.08
N ILE A 358 25.39 14.19 -10.77
CA ILE A 358 26.72 14.78 -10.52
C ILE A 358 27.27 15.53 -11.74
N ARG A 359 27.08 14.98 -12.95
CA ARG A 359 27.50 15.64 -14.20
C ARG A 359 26.83 16.99 -14.42
N SER A 360 25.70 17.23 -13.76
CA SER A 360 24.86 18.43 -13.92
C SER A 360 24.94 19.37 -12.72
N PHE A 361 25.76 19.09 -11.71
CA PHE A 361 25.94 19.98 -10.55
C PHE A 361 26.75 21.22 -10.90
N GLN A 362 26.45 22.30 -10.18
CA GLN A 362 27.38 23.42 -10.07
C GLN A 362 28.67 22.97 -9.35
N PRO A 363 29.87 23.29 -9.86
CA PRO A 363 31.13 22.86 -9.25
C PRO A 363 31.24 23.24 -7.76
N GLU A 364 30.86 24.46 -7.41
CA GLU A 364 30.91 24.99 -6.04
C GLU A 364 30.03 24.17 -5.09
N PHE A 365 28.84 23.77 -5.54
CA PHE A 365 27.94 22.93 -4.76
C PHE A 365 28.56 21.55 -4.52
N ALA A 366 29.06 20.90 -5.57
CA ALA A 366 29.73 19.61 -5.45
C ALA A 366 30.95 19.66 -4.52
N TYR A 367 31.70 20.76 -4.54
CA TYR A 367 32.84 20.99 -3.66
C TYR A 367 32.47 21.13 -2.20
N ASN A 368 31.37 21.84 -1.91
CA ASN A 368 30.87 21.96 -0.55
C ASN A 368 30.46 20.59 0.00
N ILE A 369 29.78 19.75 -0.79
CA ILE A 369 29.44 18.39 -0.38
C ILE A 369 30.72 17.55 -0.18
N LEU A 370 31.68 17.66 -1.11
CA LEU A 370 32.95 16.92 -1.06
C LEU A 370 33.70 17.22 0.25
N GLN A 371 33.91 18.50 0.58
CA GLN A 371 34.56 18.95 1.81
C GLN A 371 33.74 18.58 3.06
N GLY A 372 32.42 18.60 2.93
CA GLY A 372 31.47 18.20 3.97
C GLY A 372 31.53 16.71 4.31
N SER A 373 31.82 15.85 3.34
CA SER A 373 31.55 14.41 3.43
C SER A 373 32.79 13.51 3.45
N ILE A 374 33.87 13.90 2.77
CA ILE A 374 35.06 13.07 2.64
C ILE A 374 35.71 12.78 4.01
N PHE A 375 35.97 11.50 4.30
CA PHE A 375 36.46 10.98 5.58
C PHE A 375 35.58 11.23 6.82
N LYS A 376 34.41 11.87 6.66
CA LYS A 376 33.44 12.05 7.75
C LYS A 376 32.43 10.91 7.80
N TYR A 377 32.01 10.41 6.64
CA TYR A 377 31.03 9.33 6.49
C TYR A 377 31.61 8.25 5.56
N GLU A 378 31.64 7.00 5.99
CA GLU A 378 32.20 5.92 5.16
C GLU A 378 31.30 5.64 3.94
N GLU A 379 30.01 5.80 4.14
CA GLU A 379 28.93 5.65 3.17
C GLU A 379 29.00 6.71 2.05
N ALA A 380 29.72 7.82 2.28
CA ALA A 380 29.92 8.87 1.29
C ALA A 380 31.05 8.56 0.29
N ASN A 381 31.87 7.51 0.51
CA ASN A 381 33.02 7.22 -0.35
C ASN A 381 32.62 7.05 -1.83
N ASN A 382 31.50 6.37 -2.10
CA ASN A 382 31.01 6.19 -3.47
C ASN A 382 30.60 7.51 -4.13
N PHE A 383 29.96 8.40 -3.38
CA PHE A 383 29.64 9.74 -3.87
C PHE A 383 30.90 10.55 -4.15
N VAL A 384 31.84 10.57 -3.21
CA VAL A 384 33.13 11.26 -3.35
C VAL A 384 33.85 10.77 -4.61
N ALA A 385 33.88 9.45 -4.82
CA ALA A 385 34.45 8.87 -6.02
C ALA A 385 33.71 9.29 -7.30
N ASN A 386 32.38 9.23 -7.31
CA ASN A 386 31.59 9.71 -8.45
C ASN A 386 31.84 11.20 -8.75
N VAL A 387 31.95 12.07 -7.75
CA VAL A 387 32.29 13.49 -7.95
C VAL A 387 33.65 13.61 -8.62
N LEU A 388 34.66 12.88 -8.14
CA LEU A 388 35.99 12.92 -8.71
C LEU A 388 36.03 12.42 -10.15
N ILE A 389 35.25 11.40 -10.49
CA ILE A 389 35.25 10.78 -11.82
C ILE A 389 34.37 11.55 -12.81
N HIS A 390 33.21 12.05 -12.39
CA HIS A 390 32.16 12.51 -13.29
C HIS A 390 31.92 14.02 -13.32
N LEU A 391 32.38 14.77 -12.32
CA LEU A 391 32.30 16.23 -12.38
C LEU A 391 33.32 16.73 -13.40
N LYS A 392 32.89 17.51 -14.40
CA LYS A 392 33.77 17.96 -15.50
C LYS A 392 34.86 18.95 -15.06
N ASP A 393 34.67 19.64 -13.93
CA ASP A 393 35.59 20.68 -13.47
C ASP A 393 36.88 20.09 -12.84
N ASN A 394 38.06 20.57 -13.24
CA ASN A 394 39.36 20.08 -12.74
C ASN A 394 39.78 20.64 -11.37
N GLY A 395 39.12 21.68 -10.87
CA GLY A 395 39.29 22.21 -9.51
C GLY A 395 39.05 21.17 -8.41
N LYS A 396 38.31 20.09 -8.73
CA LYS A 396 38.05 18.94 -7.84
C LYS A 396 39.33 18.29 -7.31
N PHE A 397 40.39 18.22 -8.12
CA PHE A 397 41.66 17.63 -7.70
C PHE A 397 42.49 18.55 -6.80
N SER A 398 42.44 19.86 -7.05
CA SER A 398 43.05 20.86 -6.18
C SER A 398 42.41 20.81 -4.78
N LEU A 399 41.08 20.74 -4.74
CA LEU A 399 40.32 20.59 -3.50
C LEU A 399 40.64 19.27 -2.78
N LEU A 400 40.64 18.14 -3.50
CA LEU A 400 41.05 16.85 -2.93
C LEU A 400 42.46 16.91 -2.34
N SER A 401 43.41 17.54 -3.04
CA SER A 401 44.78 17.71 -2.57
C SER A 401 44.87 18.55 -1.29
N LYS A 402 44.03 19.59 -1.18
CA LYS A 402 43.89 20.39 0.04
C LYS A 402 43.35 19.54 1.19
N ILE A 403 42.26 18.81 0.98
CA ILE A 403 41.63 18.00 2.02
C ILE A 403 42.55 16.87 2.49
N LEU A 404 43.24 16.17 1.59
CA LEU A 404 44.19 15.12 1.95
C LEU A 404 45.37 15.65 2.78
N ARG A 405 45.83 16.88 2.49
CA ARG A 405 46.88 17.54 3.27
C ARG A 405 46.39 17.85 4.69
N GLU A 406 45.22 18.48 4.82
CA GLU A 406 44.63 18.79 6.12
C GLU A 406 44.38 17.52 6.94
N PHE A 407 43.84 16.47 6.30
CA PHE A 407 43.63 15.16 6.91
C PHE A 407 44.94 14.54 7.43
N LYS A 408 46.03 14.65 6.66
CA LYS A 408 47.34 14.15 7.05
C LYS A 408 47.91 14.95 8.23
N GLU A 409 47.89 16.27 8.17
CA GLU A 409 48.45 17.15 9.20
C GLU A 409 47.73 16.98 10.54
N THR A 410 46.40 16.87 10.52
CA THR A 410 45.58 16.78 11.74
C THR A 410 45.51 15.37 12.33
N ARG A 411 45.42 14.31 11.52
CA ARG A 411 45.15 12.95 12.03
C ARG A 411 46.30 11.97 11.92
N TRP A 412 47.25 12.20 11.02
CA TRP A 412 48.35 11.24 10.80
C TRP A 412 49.45 11.33 11.85
N ASN A 413 49.63 12.53 12.40
CA ASN A 413 50.63 12.83 13.42
C ASN A 413 50.16 12.46 14.83
N ASN A 414 48.86 12.17 15.00
CA ASN A 414 48.29 11.67 16.25
C ASN A 414 48.32 10.13 16.25
N LYS A 415 49.13 9.54 17.15
CA LYS A 415 49.34 8.09 17.25
C LYS A 415 48.04 7.30 17.48
N GLU A 416 47.07 7.86 18.20
CA GLU A 416 45.79 7.19 18.50
C GLU A 416 44.87 7.16 17.28
N LEU A 417 44.84 8.25 16.49
CA LEU A 417 43.98 8.38 15.31
C LEU A 417 44.61 7.81 14.03
N GLN A 418 45.91 7.54 14.04
CA GLN A 418 46.67 7.15 12.85
C GLN A 418 46.16 5.84 12.22
N ARG A 419 45.81 4.84 13.04
CA ARG A 419 45.37 3.52 12.54
C ARG A 419 44.01 3.60 11.83
N ASP A 420 43.03 4.28 12.44
CA ASP A 420 41.71 4.51 11.83
C ASP A 420 41.81 5.36 10.56
N SER A 421 42.63 6.41 10.60
CA SER A 421 42.84 7.32 9.47
C SER A 421 43.46 6.63 8.26
N ARG A 422 44.43 5.73 8.49
CA ARG A 422 45.00 4.87 7.44
C ARG A 422 43.95 3.94 6.84
N ARG A 423 43.13 3.31 7.69
CA ARG A 423 42.04 2.42 7.24
C ARG A 423 41.04 3.16 6.36
N LYS A 424 40.58 4.35 6.78
CA LYS A 424 39.64 5.18 6.01
C LYS A 424 40.20 5.61 4.67
N LEU A 425 41.46 6.06 4.65
CA LEU A 425 42.13 6.43 3.41
C LEU A 425 42.23 5.24 2.44
N ASN A 426 42.67 4.08 2.93
CA ASN A 426 42.80 2.88 2.09
C ASN A 426 41.44 2.45 1.53
N LYS A 427 40.38 2.45 2.34
CA LYS A 427 39.01 2.15 1.87
C LYS A 427 38.55 3.12 0.80
N PHE A 428 38.78 4.43 0.99
CA PHE A 428 38.44 5.44 0.01
C PHE A 428 39.18 5.23 -1.31
N VAL A 429 40.49 4.99 -1.27
CA VAL A 429 41.30 4.71 -2.46
C VAL A 429 40.77 3.47 -3.18
N LEU A 430 40.54 2.37 -2.47
CA LEU A 430 39.99 1.15 -3.07
C LEU A 430 38.64 1.40 -3.76
N SER A 431 37.71 2.07 -3.08
CA SER A 431 36.40 2.44 -3.65
C SER A 431 36.54 3.31 -4.90
N LEU A 432 37.44 4.30 -4.88
CA LEU A 432 37.70 5.16 -6.03
C LEU A 432 38.25 4.36 -7.23
N PHE A 433 39.18 3.43 -6.99
CA PHE A 433 39.75 2.58 -8.03
C PHE A 433 38.72 1.60 -8.58
N GLU A 434 37.96 0.91 -7.71
CA GLU A 434 36.90 -0.01 -8.11
C GLU A 434 35.88 0.69 -9.00
N MET A 435 35.44 1.88 -8.61
CA MET A 435 34.48 2.67 -9.40
C MET A 435 35.06 3.12 -10.73
N TYR A 436 36.28 3.68 -10.75
CA TYR A 436 36.94 4.07 -12.00
C TYR A 436 37.12 2.87 -12.95
N MET A 437 37.46 1.69 -12.42
CA MET A 437 37.63 0.47 -13.22
C MET A 437 36.32 -0.08 -13.77
N SER A 438 35.20 0.21 -13.11
CA SER A 438 33.85 -0.18 -13.54
C SER A 438 33.26 0.71 -14.64
N GLU A 439 33.84 1.89 -14.89
CA GLU A 439 33.34 2.80 -15.93
C GLU A 439 33.65 2.29 -17.34
N LYS A 440 32.65 2.38 -18.22
CA LYS A 440 32.75 1.93 -19.62
C LYS A 440 33.76 2.77 -20.41
N GLU A 441 33.76 4.07 -20.17
CA GLU A 441 34.67 5.04 -20.78
C GLU A 441 35.61 5.56 -19.70
N ARG A 442 36.86 5.12 -19.76
CA ARG A 442 37.88 5.47 -18.78
C ARG A 442 38.66 6.68 -19.25
N ASP A 443 38.61 7.74 -18.46
CA ASP A 443 39.38 8.96 -18.68
C ASP A 443 40.84 8.76 -18.27
N LYS A 444 41.74 8.72 -19.26
CA LYS A 444 43.19 8.57 -19.05
C LYS A 444 43.79 9.81 -18.37
N GLU A 445 43.22 10.99 -18.59
CA GLU A 445 43.66 12.23 -17.97
C GLU A 445 43.36 12.18 -16.47
N PHE A 446 42.14 11.80 -16.09
CA PHE A 446 41.76 11.52 -14.70
C PHE A 446 42.75 10.56 -14.02
N ALA A 447 43.08 9.42 -14.64
CA ALA A 447 44.00 8.44 -14.04
C ALA A 447 45.42 9.00 -13.86
N SER A 448 45.90 9.78 -14.82
CA SER A 448 47.21 10.44 -14.76
C SER A 448 47.28 11.48 -13.63
N GLU A 449 46.24 12.32 -13.51
CA GLU A 449 46.15 13.33 -12.45
C GLU A 449 46.05 12.69 -11.07
N LEU A 450 45.23 11.64 -10.94
CA LEU A 450 45.09 10.88 -9.70
C LEU A 450 46.41 10.21 -9.30
N ALA A 451 47.08 9.54 -10.24
CA ALA A 451 48.37 8.91 -10.01
C ALA A 451 49.42 9.95 -9.57
N THR A 452 49.43 11.12 -10.20
CA THR A 452 50.33 12.23 -9.84
C THR A 452 50.06 12.74 -8.42
N LEU A 453 48.79 12.93 -8.06
CA LEU A 453 48.35 13.39 -6.75
C LEU A 453 48.79 12.42 -5.64
N PHE A 454 48.56 11.12 -5.82
CA PHE A 454 48.97 10.11 -4.85
C PHE A 454 50.49 9.93 -4.80
N LYS A 455 51.19 9.89 -5.94
CA LYS A 455 52.66 9.76 -6.00
C LYS A 455 53.36 10.93 -5.30
N ARG A 456 52.87 12.16 -5.48
CA ARG A 456 53.45 13.37 -4.86
C ARG A 456 53.23 13.42 -3.35
N LYS A 457 52.09 12.94 -2.85
CA LYS A 457 51.70 13.09 -1.43
C LYS A 457 52.02 11.87 -0.55
N TYR A 458 52.15 10.69 -1.15
CA TYR A 458 52.32 9.42 -0.45
C TYR A 458 53.61 8.67 -0.77
N ARG A 459 54.63 9.35 -1.33
CA ARG A 459 55.99 8.82 -1.52
C ARG A 459 56.67 8.24 -0.27
N LYS A 460 56.11 8.44 0.94
CA LYS A 460 56.56 7.85 2.22
C LYS A 460 55.65 6.74 2.77
N LEU A 461 54.58 6.36 2.06
CA LEU A 461 53.78 5.17 2.35
C LEU A 461 54.37 4.01 1.56
N GLU A 462 55.42 3.36 2.08
CA GLU A 462 56.03 2.16 1.47
C GLU A 462 55.10 0.93 1.41
N TYR A 463 53.80 1.07 1.73
CA TYR A 463 52.89 -0.06 1.94
C TYR A 463 51.58 0.00 1.15
N VAL A 464 51.39 0.99 0.27
CA VAL A 464 50.30 0.94 -0.71
C VAL A 464 50.93 0.62 -2.07
N ARG A 465 51.08 -0.69 -2.35
CA ARG A 465 51.40 -1.15 -3.71
C ARG A 465 50.16 -0.89 -4.56
N PHE A 466 50.24 0.14 -5.42
CA PHE A 466 49.27 0.42 -6.47
C PHE A 466 49.34 -0.65 -7.57
#